data_AF-A0A6M7UFU9-F1
#
_entry.id   AF-A0A6M7UFU9-F1
#
_cell.length_a   1.000
_cell.length_b   1.000
_cell.length_c   1.000
_cell.angle_alpha   90.00
_cell.angle_beta   90.00
_cell.angle_gamma   90.00
#
_symmetry.space_group_name_H-M   'P 1'
#
loop_
_entity.id
_entity.type
_entity.pdbx_description
1 polymer ?
#
loop_
_entity_poly.entity_id
_entity_poly.type
_entity_poly.pdbx_seq_one_letter_code
_entity_poly.pdbx_strand_id
1 'polypeptide(L)'
;MPDRRAIVAGLLATAAFPVASQGARLHKAMSTIVPFKASPFPYRGKLPDGSAPFLDVTAADGRRGHTSPRGGIYWEDETYSDRSTLLAVPKGFDPAKPVVIVVFFHGNGATLQRDVVGRQRVVAQVEASGLNAVLVAPQFASNAQDSSAGNFWTPEFFAKFMAEAAQGLARLTGAKAAKFDAMPVVLVAYSGGYNPAAFVLRNGDIDGRLLGVILLDAVFDDADIFANWIARHRKSFFVSAYGKASASGNAEIRQLLTGQGIVPSSDPPRRLDAGTIALLASDAAHDSFVIRAFVGNPLQWLLARLHGFQR
;
A
#
# COMPACT_ATOMS: atom_id res chain seq x y z
N MET A 1 -50.20 13.67 -55.43
CA MET A 1 -50.28 13.39 -53.98
C MET A 1 -51.10 12.11 -53.85
N PRO A 2 -50.57 10.99 -53.33
CA PRO A 2 -49.79 10.78 -52.10
C PRO A 2 -48.47 10.03 -52.41
N ASP A 3 -47.64 9.43 -51.55
CA ASP A 3 -47.55 9.27 -50.10
C ASP A 3 -46.05 9.05 -49.77
N ARG A 4 -45.56 9.61 -48.66
CA ARG A 4 -44.17 9.46 -48.20
C ARG A 4 -44.06 8.19 -47.35
N ARG A 5 -43.33 7.18 -47.84
CA ARG A 5 -42.75 6.13 -46.97
C ARG A 5 -41.31 5.83 -47.39
N ALA A 6 -40.36 6.54 -46.78
CA ALA A 6 -38.95 6.15 -46.78
C ALA A 6 -38.77 5.08 -45.71
N ILE A 7 -38.44 3.86 -46.13
CA ILE A 7 -37.97 2.80 -45.23
C ILE A 7 -36.49 3.07 -44.95
N VAL A 8 -36.19 3.54 -43.75
CA VAL A 8 -34.81 3.59 -43.24
C VAL A 8 -34.51 2.23 -42.63
N ALA A 9 -33.75 1.41 -43.36
CA ALA A 9 -33.12 0.22 -42.82
C ALA A 9 -32.01 0.64 -41.86
N GLY A 10 -32.24 0.46 -40.56
CA GLY A 10 -31.22 0.70 -39.54
C GLY A 10 -30.09 -0.33 -39.65
N LEU A 11 -28.90 0.11 -40.07
CA LEU A 11 -27.67 -0.63 -39.85
C LEU A 11 -27.34 -0.54 -38.36
N LEU A 12 -27.68 -1.56 -37.59
CA LEU A 12 -27.10 -1.79 -36.27
C LEU A 12 -25.64 -2.18 -36.47
N ALA A 13 -24.74 -1.19 -36.38
CA ALA A 13 -23.33 -1.46 -36.21
C ALA A 13 -23.13 -2.10 -34.84
N THR A 14 -23.09 -3.44 -34.80
CA THR A 14 -22.59 -4.18 -33.65
C THR A 14 -21.10 -3.83 -33.51
N ALA A 15 -20.78 -2.96 -32.56
CA ALA A 15 -19.41 -2.80 -32.11
C ALA A 15 -18.98 -4.12 -31.47
N ALA A 16 -18.31 -4.96 -32.25
CA ALA A 16 -17.62 -6.13 -31.72
C ALA A 16 -16.47 -5.62 -30.85
N PHE A 17 -16.66 -5.64 -29.54
CA PHE A 17 -15.55 -5.50 -28.61
C PHE A 17 -14.61 -6.69 -28.86
N PRO A 18 -13.30 -6.47 -29.12
CA PRO A 18 -12.37 -7.57 -29.24
C PRO A 18 -12.41 -8.35 -27.93
N VAL A 19 -12.65 -9.66 -28.02
CA VAL A 19 -12.50 -10.57 -26.89
C VAL A 19 -11.04 -10.47 -26.47
N ALA A 20 -10.75 -9.69 -25.43
CA ALA A 20 -9.43 -9.65 -24.83
C ALA A 20 -9.11 -11.09 -24.42
N SER A 21 -8.02 -11.66 -24.96
CA SER A 21 -7.57 -12.97 -24.54
C SER A 21 -7.31 -12.90 -23.03
N GLN A 22 -8.03 -13.71 -22.26
CA GLN A 22 -7.91 -13.74 -20.81
C GLN A 22 -6.44 -13.87 -20.40
N GLY A 23 -5.90 -12.84 -19.75
CA GLY A 23 -4.53 -12.87 -19.23
C GLY A 23 -3.41 -12.66 -20.24
N ALA A 24 -3.65 -11.96 -21.35
CA ALA A 24 -2.57 -11.47 -22.19
C ALA A 24 -1.66 -10.46 -21.45
N ARG A 25 -0.39 -10.45 -21.84
CA ARG A 25 0.59 -9.46 -21.42
C ARG A 25 0.10 -8.04 -21.76
N LEU A 26 0.18 -7.12 -20.81
CA LEU A 26 -0.24 -5.73 -21.04
C LEU A 26 0.80 -4.96 -21.85
N HIS A 27 0.34 -4.26 -22.88
CA HIS A 27 1.18 -3.47 -23.79
C HIS A 27 1.38 -2.01 -23.36
N LYS A 28 0.57 -1.52 -22.41
CA LYS A 28 0.65 -0.17 -21.82
C LYS A 28 0.53 -0.26 -20.30
N ALA A 29 1.17 0.66 -19.60
CA ALA A 29 0.95 0.82 -18.16
C ALA A 29 -0.45 1.40 -17.94
N MET A 30 -1.09 0.99 -16.85
CA MET A 30 -2.41 1.46 -16.45
C MET A 30 -2.36 1.89 -14.99
N SER A 31 -2.94 3.04 -14.67
CA SER A 31 -3.17 3.47 -13.30
C SER A 31 -4.53 4.13 -13.17
N THR A 32 -5.21 3.89 -12.06
CA THR A 32 -6.50 4.50 -11.75
C THR A 32 -6.62 4.71 -10.25
N ILE A 33 -7.30 5.77 -9.85
CA ILE A 33 -7.72 5.98 -8.47
C ILE A 33 -9.23 5.77 -8.44
N VAL A 34 -9.68 4.82 -7.62
CA VAL A 34 -11.10 4.44 -7.53
C VAL A 34 -11.52 4.32 -6.06
N PRO A 35 -12.78 4.63 -5.73
CA PRO A 35 -13.26 4.46 -4.35
C PRO A 35 -13.44 2.97 -4.02
N PHE A 36 -12.99 2.56 -2.84
CA PHE A 36 -13.23 1.23 -2.30
C PHE A 36 -14.33 1.23 -1.24
N LYS A 37 -15.04 0.11 -1.12
CA LYS A 37 -15.97 -0.13 -0.02
C LYS A 37 -15.21 -0.47 1.26
N ALA A 38 -14.29 -1.42 1.20
CA ALA A 38 -13.34 -1.68 2.27
C ALA A 38 -12.18 -0.70 2.09
N SER A 39 -12.23 0.46 2.74
CA SER A 39 -11.18 1.49 2.73
C SER A 39 -10.77 1.83 4.17
N PRO A 40 -9.57 2.37 4.43
CA PRO A 40 -9.17 2.77 5.79
C PRO A 40 -10.18 3.74 6.42
N PHE A 41 -10.69 4.67 5.63
CA PHE A 41 -11.69 5.65 6.04
C PHE A 41 -12.92 5.62 5.11
N PRO A 42 -14.13 5.98 5.60
CA PRO A 42 -14.44 6.44 6.96
C PRO A 42 -14.37 5.34 8.02
N TYR A 43 -13.91 5.72 9.20
CA TYR A 43 -13.84 4.88 10.41
C TYR A 43 -14.57 5.58 11.55
N ARG A 44 -15.53 4.89 12.18
CA ARG A 44 -16.37 5.44 13.26
C ARG A 44 -16.29 4.61 14.55
N GLY A 45 -15.29 3.74 14.65
CA GLY A 45 -15.06 2.92 15.83
C GLY A 45 -14.30 3.67 16.92
N LYS A 46 -13.64 2.91 17.79
CA LYS A 46 -12.82 3.43 18.90
C LYS A 46 -11.34 3.42 18.54
N LEU A 47 -10.55 4.17 19.30
CA LEU A 47 -9.10 4.01 19.28
C LEU A 47 -8.69 2.57 19.63
N PRO A 48 -7.53 2.10 19.17
CA PRO A 48 -7.06 0.73 19.39
C PRO A 48 -7.01 0.26 20.85
N ASP A 49 -6.74 1.16 21.79
CA ASP A 49 -6.72 0.89 23.23
C ASP A 49 -8.12 0.92 23.87
N GLY A 50 -9.15 1.24 23.09
CA GLY A 50 -10.53 1.36 23.53
C GLY A 50 -10.84 2.61 24.36
N SER A 51 -9.87 3.52 24.54
CA SER A 51 -9.94 4.67 25.45
C SER A 51 -11.04 5.67 25.07
N ALA A 52 -11.20 5.95 23.77
CA ALA A 52 -12.15 6.91 23.25
C ALA A 52 -12.70 6.51 21.87
N PRO A 53 -13.85 7.06 21.42
CA PRO A 53 -14.22 7.06 20.01
C PRO A 53 -13.12 7.70 19.16
N PHE A 54 -12.91 7.22 17.94
CA PHE A 54 -11.98 7.87 17.02
C PHE A 54 -12.43 9.29 16.66
N LEU A 55 -13.71 9.46 16.29
CA LEU A 55 -14.29 10.79 16.12
C LEU A 55 -14.75 11.31 17.48
N ASP A 56 -13.84 11.95 18.21
CA ASP A 56 -13.97 12.46 19.57
C ASP A 56 -14.51 13.90 19.65
N VAL A 57 -14.57 14.62 18.53
CA VAL A 57 -15.07 15.99 18.46
C VAL A 57 -16.43 16.02 17.75
N THR A 58 -17.38 16.79 18.32
CA THR A 58 -18.63 17.16 17.65
C THR A 58 -18.78 18.68 17.68
N ALA A 59 -18.82 19.31 16.51
CA ALA A 59 -19.08 20.75 16.39
C ALA A 59 -20.56 21.08 16.62
N ALA A 60 -20.86 22.37 16.82
CA ALA A 60 -22.21 22.86 17.08
C ALA A 60 -23.20 22.59 15.92
N ASP A 61 -22.70 22.47 14.70
CA ASP A 61 -23.45 22.12 13.49
C ASP A 61 -23.61 20.60 13.28
N GLY A 62 -23.09 19.78 14.21
CA GLY A 62 -23.14 18.32 14.15
C GLY A 62 -21.99 17.67 13.36
N ARG A 63 -21.03 18.45 12.83
CA ARG A 63 -19.84 17.88 12.18
C ARG A 63 -19.02 17.08 13.19
N ARG A 64 -18.53 15.92 12.74
CA ARG A 64 -17.70 15.03 13.56
C ARG A 64 -16.24 15.18 13.16
N GLY A 65 -15.35 15.22 14.14
CA GLY A 65 -13.92 15.36 13.93
C GLY A 65 -13.11 14.46 14.85
N HIS A 66 -11.83 14.33 14.54
CA HIS A 66 -10.82 13.65 15.33
C HIS A 66 -9.75 14.64 15.80
N THR A 67 -9.38 14.59 17.08
CA THR A 67 -8.22 15.30 17.63
C THR A 67 -6.94 14.53 17.31
N SER A 68 -6.25 14.95 16.25
CA SER A 68 -4.98 14.38 15.83
C SER A 68 -3.83 14.87 16.71
N PRO A 69 -2.96 13.99 17.23
CA PRO A 69 -1.86 14.37 18.13
C PRO A 69 -0.89 15.39 17.56
N ARG A 70 -0.76 15.48 16.23
CA ARG A 70 0.18 16.39 15.54
C ARG A 70 -0.50 17.47 14.69
N GLY A 71 -1.79 17.31 14.39
CA GLY A 71 -2.48 18.12 13.40
C GLY A 71 -3.64 18.97 13.92
N GLY A 72 -4.00 18.85 15.21
CA GLY A 72 -5.20 19.48 15.75
C GLY A 72 -6.47 18.73 15.36
N ILE A 73 -7.59 19.43 15.17
CA ILE A 73 -8.87 18.81 14.80
C ILE A 73 -8.95 18.65 13.29
N TYR A 74 -9.15 17.42 12.84
CA TYR A 74 -9.49 17.11 11.44
C TYR A 74 -10.92 16.59 11.35
N TRP A 75 -11.64 16.98 10.30
CA TRP A 75 -13.06 16.67 10.16
C TRP A 75 -13.30 15.42 9.32
N GLU A 76 -14.33 14.65 9.70
CA GLU A 76 -14.68 13.41 9.01
C GLU A 76 -14.96 13.63 7.52
N ASP A 77 -15.72 14.68 7.20
CA ASP A 77 -16.16 15.01 5.84
C ASP A 77 -15.01 15.44 4.91
N GLU A 78 -13.93 16.00 5.46
CA GLU A 78 -12.78 16.51 4.69
C GLU A 78 -11.60 15.52 4.66
N THR A 79 -11.25 14.96 5.82
CA THR A 79 -10.00 14.21 6.01
C THR A 79 -10.23 12.70 6.04
N TYR A 80 -11.33 12.26 6.66
CA TYR A 80 -11.63 10.85 6.91
C TYR A 80 -12.83 10.34 6.10
N SER A 81 -13.16 10.98 5.00
CA SER A 81 -14.23 10.56 4.07
C SER A 81 -13.67 9.92 2.81
N ASP A 82 -12.38 10.10 2.53
CA ASP A 82 -11.74 9.69 1.29
C ASP A 82 -11.55 8.17 1.24
N ARG A 83 -12.23 7.54 0.28
CA ARG A 83 -12.20 6.09 0.05
C ARG A 83 -11.28 5.70 -1.10
N SER A 84 -10.55 6.66 -1.65
CA SER A 84 -9.73 6.49 -2.83
C SER A 84 -8.68 5.42 -2.62
N THR A 85 -8.50 4.58 -3.62
CA THR A 85 -7.42 3.59 -3.69
C THR A 85 -6.80 3.64 -5.08
N LEU A 86 -5.48 3.80 -5.11
CA LEU A 86 -4.69 3.73 -6.32
C LEU A 86 -4.45 2.26 -6.68
N LEU A 87 -4.79 1.90 -7.91
CA LEU A 87 -4.40 0.64 -8.54
C LEU A 87 -3.50 0.98 -9.72
N ALA A 88 -2.32 0.38 -9.78
CA ALA A 88 -1.43 0.55 -10.92
C ALA A 88 -0.83 -0.77 -11.38
N VAL A 89 -0.75 -0.93 -12.69
CA VAL A 89 -0.24 -2.11 -13.37
C VAL A 89 0.81 -1.65 -14.39
N PRO A 90 2.09 -1.99 -14.20
CA PRO A 90 3.17 -1.60 -15.10
C PRO A 90 3.01 -2.14 -16.52
N LYS A 91 3.66 -1.47 -17.48
CA LYS A 91 3.79 -2.00 -18.83
C LYS A 91 4.49 -3.36 -18.81
N GLY A 92 4.00 -4.29 -19.63
CA GLY A 92 4.57 -5.62 -19.77
C GLY A 92 4.18 -6.61 -18.67
N PHE A 93 3.29 -6.21 -17.75
CA PHE A 93 2.68 -7.10 -16.76
C PHE A 93 2.04 -8.32 -17.43
N ASP A 94 2.24 -9.49 -16.83
CA ASP A 94 1.75 -10.76 -17.33
C ASP A 94 1.12 -11.58 -16.18
N PRO A 95 -0.22 -11.71 -16.13
CA PRO A 95 -0.92 -12.47 -15.08
C PRO A 95 -0.81 -14.00 -15.26
N ALA A 96 -0.08 -14.50 -16.26
CA ALA A 96 0.25 -15.91 -16.43
C ALA A 96 1.63 -16.28 -15.83
N LYS A 97 2.49 -15.30 -15.57
CA LYS A 97 3.77 -15.48 -14.85
C LYS A 97 3.57 -15.32 -13.34
N PRO A 98 4.55 -15.70 -12.50
CA PRO A 98 4.54 -15.33 -11.08
C PRO A 98 4.39 -13.82 -10.93
N VAL A 99 3.44 -13.39 -10.08
CA VAL A 99 3.14 -11.98 -9.81
C VAL A 99 3.21 -11.73 -8.30
N VAL A 100 3.65 -10.53 -7.93
CA VAL A 100 3.59 -10.01 -6.56
C VAL A 100 2.72 -8.76 -6.48
N ILE A 101 1.95 -8.60 -5.41
CA ILE A 101 1.24 -7.34 -5.12
C ILE A 101 2.11 -6.50 -4.20
N VAL A 102 2.44 -5.29 -4.62
CA VAL A 102 3.06 -4.27 -3.75
C VAL A 102 1.92 -3.45 -3.16
N VAL A 103 1.80 -3.45 -1.84
CA VAL A 103 0.89 -2.56 -1.11
C VAL A 103 1.70 -1.41 -0.55
N PHE A 104 1.35 -0.17 -0.86
CA PHE A 104 2.09 1.01 -0.39
C PHE A 104 1.24 1.86 0.55
N PHE A 105 1.69 2.02 1.80
CA PHE A 105 1.10 2.90 2.79
C PHE A 105 1.88 4.22 2.85
N HIS A 106 1.20 5.30 2.48
CA HIS A 106 1.80 6.63 2.42
C HIS A 106 1.95 7.28 3.79
N GLY A 107 2.79 8.30 3.86
CA GLY A 107 2.99 9.12 5.06
C GLY A 107 1.93 10.19 5.25
N ASN A 108 2.08 10.95 6.33
CA ASN A 108 1.18 12.05 6.68
C ASN A 108 1.22 13.17 5.64
N GLY A 109 0.15 13.97 5.61
CA GLY A 109 0.04 15.14 4.75
C GLY A 109 0.05 14.78 3.27
N ALA A 110 -0.40 13.58 2.90
CA ALA A 110 -0.34 13.08 1.54
C ALA A 110 -1.71 12.91 0.89
N THR A 111 -1.75 13.08 -0.43
CA THR A 111 -2.84 12.56 -1.28
C THR A 111 -2.24 11.59 -2.30
N LEU A 112 -3.00 10.59 -2.73
CA LEU A 112 -2.53 9.60 -3.70
C LEU A 112 -1.96 10.24 -4.97
N GLN A 113 -2.67 11.21 -5.56
CA GLN A 113 -2.26 11.83 -6.81
C GLN A 113 -1.01 12.71 -6.64
N ARG A 114 -1.01 13.62 -5.64
CA ARG A 114 0.10 14.56 -5.45
C ARG A 114 1.36 13.85 -4.99
N ASP A 115 1.23 12.91 -4.07
CA ASP A 115 2.37 12.36 -3.35
C ASP A 115 2.79 10.99 -3.86
N VAL A 116 1.89 10.00 -3.83
CA VAL A 116 2.23 8.63 -4.22
C VAL A 116 2.57 8.54 -5.71
N VAL A 117 1.77 9.19 -6.56
CA VAL A 117 2.03 9.25 -8.01
C VAL A 117 3.07 10.33 -8.35
N GLY A 118 2.86 11.56 -7.87
CA GLY A 118 3.69 12.73 -8.22
C GLY A 118 5.04 12.78 -7.50
N ARG A 119 5.06 13.29 -6.26
CA ARG A 119 6.27 13.62 -5.51
C ARG A 119 7.19 12.42 -5.26
N GLN A 120 6.62 11.30 -4.82
CA GLN A 120 7.34 10.10 -4.41
C GLN A 120 7.57 9.13 -5.57
N ARG A 121 6.84 9.31 -6.68
CA ARG A 121 6.97 8.53 -7.91
C ARG A 121 6.85 7.02 -7.69
N VAL A 122 6.03 6.58 -6.74
CA VAL A 122 5.92 5.16 -6.32
C VAL A 122 5.52 4.27 -7.49
N VAL A 123 4.56 4.70 -8.31
CA VAL A 123 4.15 4.00 -9.53
C VAL A 123 5.35 3.80 -10.47
N ALA A 124 6.11 4.87 -10.71
CA ALA A 124 7.28 4.81 -11.59
C ALA A 124 8.41 3.96 -11.00
N GLN A 125 8.58 3.93 -9.68
CA GLN A 125 9.57 3.08 -9.02
C GLN A 125 9.22 1.59 -9.11
N VAL A 126 7.93 1.23 -8.92
CA VAL A 126 7.45 -0.15 -9.14
C VAL A 126 7.61 -0.54 -10.60
N GLU A 127 7.27 0.34 -11.54
CA GLU A 127 7.51 0.10 -12.96
C GLU A 127 9.01 -0.08 -13.26
N ALA A 128 9.87 0.81 -12.80
CA ALA A 128 11.31 0.76 -13.08
C ALA A 128 12.06 -0.38 -12.34
N SER A 129 11.41 -1.09 -11.41
CA SER A 129 12.00 -2.25 -10.71
C SER A 129 12.18 -3.48 -11.61
N GLY A 130 11.45 -3.56 -12.73
CA GLY A 130 11.43 -4.74 -13.59
C GLY A 130 10.58 -5.91 -13.07
N LEU A 131 9.96 -5.77 -11.89
CA LEU A 131 9.09 -6.81 -11.32
C LEU A 131 7.76 -6.93 -12.05
N ASN A 132 7.29 -8.17 -12.21
CA ASN A 132 5.94 -8.55 -12.59
C ASN A 132 5.05 -8.35 -11.38
N ALA A 133 4.80 -7.07 -11.09
CA ALA A 133 4.10 -6.63 -9.90
C ALA A 133 2.94 -5.72 -10.27
N VAL A 134 1.97 -5.64 -9.37
CA VAL A 134 0.91 -4.62 -9.37
C VAL A 134 1.01 -3.81 -8.09
N LEU A 135 0.62 -2.55 -8.13
CA LEU A 135 0.63 -1.65 -6.99
C LEU A 135 -0.80 -1.37 -6.52
N VAL A 136 -0.99 -1.44 -5.20
CA VAL A 136 -2.21 -1.04 -4.50
C VAL A 136 -1.82 -0.03 -3.41
N ALA A 137 -2.44 1.15 -3.38
CA ALA A 137 -2.19 2.14 -2.33
C ALA A 137 -3.52 2.77 -1.87
N PRO A 138 -4.00 2.46 -0.66
CA PRO A 138 -5.16 3.14 -0.10
C PRO A 138 -4.82 4.56 0.31
N GLN A 139 -5.81 5.45 0.23
CA GLN A 139 -5.78 6.74 0.90
C GLN A 139 -6.05 6.55 2.39
N PHE A 140 -5.13 7.03 3.23
CA PHE A 140 -5.35 7.23 4.67
C PHE A 140 -5.88 8.65 4.89
N ALA A 141 -5.71 9.23 6.09
CA ALA A 141 -6.15 10.59 6.40
C ALA A 141 -5.69 11.57 5.32
N SER A 142 -6.65 12.14 4.58
CA SER A 142 -6.37 12.90 3.36
C SER A 142 -5.72 14.23 3.71
N ASN A 143 -4.50 14.43 3.22
CA ASN A 143 -3.73 15.66 3.41
C ASN A 143 -3.61 16.11 4.90
N ALA A 144 -3.52 15.17 5.83
CA ALA A 144 -3.54 15.44 7.27
C ALA A 144 -2.31 14.93 8.01
N GLN A 145 -1.90 15.60 9.08
CA GLN A 145 -0.80 15.17 9.96
C GLN A 145 -1.19 14.03 10.89
N ASP A 146 -1.74 12.96 10.32
CA ASP A 146 -2.38 11.87 11.06
C ASP A 146 -1.99 10.51 10.50
N SER A 147 -1.48 9.65 11.38
CA SER A 147 -1.01 8.31 11.04
C SER A 147 -2.08 7.22 11.23
N SER A 148 -3.31 7.58 11.58
CA SER A 148 -4.35 6.62 11.97
C SER A 148 -4.67 5.61 10.87
N ALA A 149 -4.74 4.32 11.24
CA ALA A 149 -5.04 3.24 10.29
C ALA A 149 -6.54 3.10 9.97
N GLY A 150 -7.41 3.76 10.75
CA GLY A 150 -8.86 3.67 10.59
C GLY A 150 -9.36 2.23 10.68
N ASN A 151 -10.12 1.79 9.67
CA ASN A 151 -10.64 0.43 9.62
C ASN A 151 -9.56 -0.66 9.68
N PHE A 152 -8.30 -0.37 9.30
CA PHE A 152 -7.20 -1.35 9.38
C PHE A 152 -6.76 -1.66 10.82
N TRP A 153 -7.22 -0.90 11.82
CA TRP A 153 -7.10 -1.34 13.22
C TRP A 153 -7.93 -2.58 13.53
N THR A 154 -8.99 -2.82 12.75
CA THR A 154 -9.94 -3.91 12.99
C THR A 154 -9.44 -5.22 12.36
N PRO A 155 -9.38 -6.33 13.11
CA PRO A 155 -9.06 -7.64 12.56
C PRO A 155 -9.92 -7.99 11.34
N GLU A 156 -9.35 -8.72 10.39
CA GLU A 156 -9.90 -9.16 9.11
C GLU A 156 -10.25 -8.04 8.11
N PHE A 157 -10.16 -6.77 8.48
CA PHE A 157 -10.55 -5.69 7.58
C PHE A 157 -9.55 -5.53 6.44
N PHE A 158 -8.26 -5.74 6.69
CA PHE A 158 -7.26 -5.65 5.63
C PHE A 158 -7.41 -6.77 4.61
N ALA A 159 -7.81 -7.98 5.03
CA ALA A 159 -8.16 -9.05 4.10
C ALA A 159 -9.34 -8.66 3.19
N LYS A 160 -10.36 -7.97 3.72
CA LYS A 160 -11.49 -7.44 2.93
C LYS A 160 -11.04 -6.38 1.93
N PHE A 161 -10.14 -5.48 2.33
CA PHE A 161 -9.51 -4.51 1.43
C PHE A 161 -8.76 -5.21 0.28
N MET A 162 -7.96 -6.24 0.60
CA MET A 162 -7.20 -6.97 -0.40
C MET A 162 -8.08 -7.76 -1.37
N ALA A 163 -9.20 -8.31 -0.91
CA ALA A 163 -10.20 -8.95 -1.77
C ALA A 163 -10.83 -7.95 -2.75
N GLU A 164 -11.15 -6.73 -2.29
CA GLU A 164 -11.64 -5.68 -3.19
C GLU A 164 -10.56 -5.19 -4.17
N ALA A 165 -9.29 -5.15 -3.73
CA ALA A 165 -8.16 -4.85 -4.59
C ALA A 165 -8.01 -5.88 -5.71
N ALA A 166 -8.16 -7.18 -5.42
CA ALA A 166 -8.16 -8.23 -6.42
C ALA A 166 -9.27 -8.06 -7.46
N GLN A 167 -10.46 -7.65 -7.04
CA GLN A 167 -11.57 -7.33 -7.96
C GLN A 167 -11.26 -6.10 -8.83
N GLY A 168 -10.68 -5.05 -8.25
CA GLY A 168 -10.26 -3.86 -8.99
C GLY A 168 -9.19 -4.17 -10.04
N LEU A 169 -8.16 -4.94 -9.66
CA LEU A 169 -7.09 -5.38 -10.54
C LEU A 169 -7.61 -6.31 -11.65
N ALA A 170 -8.55 -7.20 -11.34
CA ALA A 170 -9.23 -8.02 -12.33
C ALA A 170 -9.95 -7.18 -13.40
N ARG A 171 -10.70 -6.15 -12.98
CA ARG A 171 -11.35 -5.21 -13.91
C ARG A 171 -10.34 -4.45 -14.76
N LEU A 172 -9.22 -4.04 -14.18
CA LEU A 172 -8.20 -3.24 -14.87
C LEU A 172 -7.41 -4.07 -15.90
N THR A 173 -7.21 -5.37 -15.65
CA THR A 173 -6.35 -6.24 -16.45
C THR A 173 -7.10 -7.25 -17.32
N GLY A 174 -8.37 -7.52 -17.05
CA GLY A 174 -9.15 -8.60 -17.65
C GLY A 174 -8.82 -10.00 -17.12
N ALA A 175 -7.89 -10.13 -16.16
CA ALA A 175 -7.60 -11.40 -15.50
C ALA A 175 -8.62 -11.73 -14.39
N LYS A 176 -8.69 -13.00 -13.96
CA LYS A 176 -9.61 -13.43 -12.89
C LYS A 176 -9.16 -12.89 -11.53
N ALA A 177 -10.10 -12.36 -10.74
CA ALA A 177 -9.83 -11.86 -9.38
C ALA A 177 -9.17 -12.90 -8.47
N ALA A 178 -9.60 -14.16 -8.54
CA ALA A 178 -9.02 -15.26 -7.78
C ALA A 178 -7.49 -15.44 -8.00
N LYS A 179 -6.95 -15.01 -9.15
CA LYS A 179 -5.49 -14.98 -9.34
C LYS A 179 -4.84 -13.97 -8.42
N PHE A 180 -5.37 -12.74 -8.35
CA PHE A 180 -4.84 -11.68 -7.47
C PHE A 180 -5.05 -12.00 -6.00
N ASP A 181 -6.15 -12.67 -5.63
CA ASP A 181 -6.40 -13.11 -4.25
C ASP A 181 -5.41 -14.16 -3.74
N ALA A 182 -4.76 -14.91 -4.64
CA ALA A 182 -3.75 -15.90 -4.28
C ALA A 182 -2.31 -15.33 -4.30
N MET A 183 -2.10 -14.14 -4.85
CA MET A 183 -0.74 -13.61 -5.05
C MET A 183 -0.05 -13.25 -3.72
N PRO A 184 1.28 -13.48 -3.62
CA PRO A 184 2.07 -12.96 -2.53
C PRO A 184 2.04 -11.44 -2.48
N VAL A 185 2.21 -10.89 -1.28
CA VAL A 185 2.14 -9.45 -0.99
C VAL A 185 3.48 -8.98 -0.43
N VAL A 186 3.97 -7.85 -0.91
CA VAL A 186 5.02 -7.06 -0.25
C VAL A 186 4.36 -5.81 0.31
N LEU A 187 4.42 -5.65 1.62
CA LEU A 187 3.92 -4.46 2.29
C LEU A 187 5.03 -3.40 2.37
N VAL A 188 4.73 -2.20 1.93
CA VAL A 188 5.64 -1.06 1.95
C VAL A 188 5.00 0.06 2.74
N ALA A 189 5.72 0.67 3.68
CA ALA A 189 5.24 1.82 4.42
C ALA A 189 6.28 2.94 4.48
N TYR A 190 5.81 4.17 4.35
CA TYR A 190 6.62 5.38 4.49
C TYR A 190 6.07 6.29 5.57
N SER A 191 6.94 6.83 6.42
CA SER A 191 6.57 7.82 7.45
C SER A 191 5.36 7.36 8.27
N GLY A 192 4.29 8.15 8.36
CA GLY A 192 3.05 7.83 9.06
C GLY A 192 2.36 6.51 8.66
N GLY A 193 2.68 5.96 7.49
CA GLY A 193 2.21 4.63 7.06
C GLY A 193 2.67 3.47 7.96
N TYR A 194 3.56 3.71 8.92
CA TYR A 194 4.01 2.70 9.89
C TYR A 194 2.88 2.18 10.77
N ASN A 195 1.95 3.03 11.21
CA ASN A 195 0.88 2.61 12.11
C ASN A 195 -0.10 1.65 11.41
N PRO A 196 -0.64 1.94 10.21
CA PRO A 196 -1.41 0.94 9.48
C PRO A 196 -0.62 -0.31 9.16
N ALA A 197 0.69 -0.21 8.88
CA ALA A 197 1.53 -1.38 8.68
C ALA A 197 1.60 -2.24 9.96
N ALA A 198 1.92 -1.64 11.11
CA ALA A 198 2.00 -2.34 12.39
C ALA A 198 0.69 -3.10 12.69
N PHE A 199 -0.47 -2.47 12.51
CA PHE A 199 -1.75 -3.13 12.77
C PHE A 199 -2.07 -4.25 11.78
N VAL A 200 -1.72 -4.09 10.51
CA VAL A 200 -1.82 -5.20 9.55
C VAL A 200 -0.96 -6.39 9.98
N LEU A 201 0.28 -6.15 10.44
CA LEU A 201 1.17 -7.21 10.93
C LEU A 201 0.70 -7.82 12.26
N ARG A 202 0.09 -7.02 13.12
CA ARG A 202 -0.44 -7.46 14.42
C ARG A 202 -1.68 -8.34 14.25
N ASN A 203 -2.58 -7.94 13.36
CA ASN A 203 -3.84 -8.65 13.12
C ASN A 203 -3.61 -9.96 12.34
N GLY A 204 -2.59 -10.02 11.48
CA GLY A 204 -2.20 -11.24 10.77
C GLY A 204 -3.15 -11.66 9.64
N ASP A 205 -4.04 -10.75 9.21
CA ASP A 205 -5.13 -10.98 8.25
C ASP A 205 -4.70 -11.65 6.93
N ILE A 206 -3.44 -11.45 6.53
CA ILE A 206 -2.87 -11.98 5.28
C ILE A 206 -1.51 -12.65 5.48
N ASP A 207 -1.16 -13.10 6.69
CA ASP A 207 0.17 -13.62 7.02
C ASP A 207 0.65 -14.72 6.05
N GLY A 208 -0.26 -15.61 5.64
CA GLY A 208 0.04 -16.66 4.66
C GLY A 208 0.42 -16.17 3.25
N ARG A 209 0.15 -14.89 2.93
CA ARG A 209 0.48 -14.24 1.65
C ARG A 209 1.62 -13.23 1.78
N LEU A 210 1.99 -12.81 2.99
CA LEU A 210 2.92 -11.71 3.20
C LEU A 210 4.39 -12.17 3.01
N LEU A 211 4.94 -11.89 1.84
CA LEU A 211 6.29 -12.26 1.44
C LEU A 211 7.36 -11.45 2.19
N GLY A 212 7.05 -10.19 2.50
CA GLY A 212 7.95 -9.35 3.28
C GLY A 212 7.47 -7.92 3.44
N VAL A 213 8.21 -7.17 4.26
CA VAL A 213 7.91 -5.79 4.63
C VAL A 213 9.09 -4.89 4.29
N ILE A 214 8.80 -3.73 3.70
CA ILE A 214 9.75 -2.65 3.44
C ILE A 214 9.28 -1.40 4.19
N LEU A 215 10.09 -0.90 5.11
CA LEU A 215 9.84 0.37 5.79
C LEU A 215 10.82 1.42 5.28
N LEU A 216 10.27 2.59 4.93
CA LEU A 216 11.03 3.75 4.46
C LEU A 216 10.82 4.88 5.47
N ASP A 217 11.81 5.07 6.34
CA ASP A 217 11.84 6.07 7.42
C ASP A 217 10.51 6.18 8.17
N ALA A 218 10.02 5.03 8.66
CA ALA A 218 8.64 4.87 9.12
C ALA A 218 8.52 4.51 10.61
N VAL A 219 9.45 3.75 11.20
CA VAL A 219 9.28 3.22 12.58
C VAL A 219 9.45 4.32 13.63
N PHE A 220 8.34 4.96 14.00
CA PHE A 220 8.33 5.99 15.06
C PHE A 220 7.83 5.46 16.41
N ASP A 221 7.07 4.37 16.38
CA ASP A 221 6.47 3.68 17.52
C ASP A 221 6.20 2.22 17.12
N ASP A 222 5.60 1.43 18.01
CA ASP A 222 5.15 0.05 17.75
C ASP A 222 6.31 -0.90 17.33
N ALA A 223 7.54 -0.61 17.78
CA ALA A 223 8.74 -1.39 17.43
C ALA A 223 8.63 -2.87 17.83
N ASP A 224 7.95 -3.15 18.93
CA ASP A 224 7.65 -4.49 19.42
C ASP A 224 6.79 -5.29 18.44
N ILE A 225 5.79 -4.68 17.81
CA ILE A 225 4.95 -5.32 16.81
C ILE A 225 5.78 -5.78 15.62
N PHE A 226 6.67 -4.92 15.10
CA PHE A 226 7.56 -5.29 14.00
C PHE A 226 8.53 -6.39 14.40
N ALA A 227 9.20 -6.27 15.55
CA ALA A 227 10.14 -7.28 16.04
C ALA A 227 9.47 -8.65 16.27
N ASN A 228 8.27 -8.65 16.87
CA ASN A 228 7.47 -9.86 17.09
C ASN A 228 7.03 -10.50 15.76
N TRP A 229 6.61 -9.68 14.79
CA TRP A 229 6.26 -10.19 13.47
C TRP A 229 7.45 -10.87 12.79
N ILE A 230 8.63 -10.24 12.80
CA ILE A 230 9.87 -10.80 12.23
C ILE A 230 10.23 -12.13 12.91
N ALA A 231 10.14 -12.20 14.23
CA ALA A 231 10.45 -13.41 15.00
C ALA A 231 9.53 -14.58 14.64
N ARG A 232 8.24 -14.32 14.42
CA ARG A 232 7.25 -15.33 14.00
C ARG A 232 7.36 -15.70 12.51
N HIS A 233 7.79 -14.78 11.66
CA HIS A 233 7.79 -14.93 10.20
C HIS A 233 9.20 -15.06 9.62
N ARG A 234 9.98 -16.05 10.10
CA ARG A 234 11.38 -16.26 9.71
C ARG A 234 11.60 -16.58 8.23
N LYS A 235 10.54 -16.92 7.49
CA LYS A 235 10.57 -17.16 6.04
C LYS A 235 10.20 -15.94 5.20
N SER A 236 9.75 -14.86 5.82
CA SER A 236 9.51 -13.58 5.15
C SER A 236 10.78 -12.74 5.20
N PHE A 237 10.90 -11.74 4.32
CA PHE A 237 11.95 -10.73 4.44
C PHE A 237 11.46 -9.49 5.18
N PHE A 238 12.39 -8.75 5.80
CA PHE A 238 12.15 -7.47 6.42
C PHE A 238 13.30 -6.52 6.11
N VAL A 239 12.97 -5.34 5.56
CA VAL A 239 13.95 -4.27 5.38
C VAL A 239 13.37 -2.98 5.94
N SER A 240 14.10 -2.33 6.83
CA SER A 240 13.80 -0.97 7.26
C SER A 240 14.96 -0.06 6.90
N ALA A 241 14.76 0.84 5.95
CA ALA A 241 15.69 1.92 5.68
C ALA A 241 15.24 3.15 6.45
N TYR A 242 16.13 3.79 7.21
CA TYR A 242 15.73 4.82 8.16
C TYR A 242 16.70 6.00 8.21
N GLY A 243 16.12 7.19 8.38
CA GLY A 243 16.84 8.42 8.66
C GLY A 243 16.90 8.71 10.16
N LYS A 244 17.38 9.91 10.50
CA LYS A 244 17.45 10.37 11.90
C LYS A 244 16.09 10.34 12.61
N ALA A 245 15.00 10.61 11.88
CA ALA A 245 13.65 10.73 12.44
C ALA A 245 13.11 9.41 13.01
N SER A 246 13.42 8.27 12.40
CA SER A 246 12.98 6.94 12.86
C SER A 246 14.11 6.08 13.43
N ALA A 247 15.25 6.70 13.78
CA ALA A 247 16.43 5.99 14.28
C ALA A 247 16.18 5.28 15.62
N SER A 248 15.41 5.88 16.54
CA SER A 248 15.09 5.28 17.83
C SER A 248 14.27 3.99 17.68
N GLY A 249 13.20 4.01 16.87
CA GLY A 249 12.38 2.83 16.63
C GLY A 249 13.16 1.69 15.96
N ASN A 250 14.09 2.01 15.06
CA ASN A 250 14.97 1.00 14.45
C ASN A 250 16.01 0.44 15.45
N ALA A 251 16.51 1.26 16.37
CA ALA A 251 17.39 0.80 17.43
C ALA A 251 16.64 -0.17 18.38
N GLU A 252 15.39 0.13 18.70
CA GLU A 252 14.54 -0.74 19.52
C GLU A 252 14.23 -2.07 18.82
N ILE A 253 13.85 -2.06 17.54
CA ILE A 253 13.70 -3.30 16.75
C ILE A 253 14.98 -4.14 16.82
N ARG A 254 16.16 -3.52 16.61
CA ARG A 254 17.44 -4.21 16.69
C ARG A 254 17.67 -4.84 18.06
N GLN A 255 17.42 -4.11 19.14
CA GLN A 255 17.56 -4.60 20.51
C GLN A 255 16.65 -5.80 20.77
N LEU A 256 15.35 -5.69 20.43
CA LEU A 256 14.37 -6.76 20.63
C LEU A 256 14.70 -8.02 19.83
N LEU A 257 15.15 -7.87 18.58
CA LEU A 257 15.57 -8.99 17.74
C LEU A 257 16.83 -9.65 18.28
N THR A 258 17.81 -8.86 18.72
CA THR A 258 19.07 -9.37 19.28
C THR A 258 18.82 -10.17 20.57
N GLY A 259 17.90 -9.71 21.41
CA GLY A 259 17.43 -10.45 22.59
C GLY A 259 16.80 -11.82 22.27
N GLN A 260 16.36 -12.02 21.02
CA GLN A 260 15.81 -13.28 20.50
C GLN A 260 16.82 -14.06 19.64
N GLY A 261 18.10 -13.66 19.62
CA GLY A 261 19.14 -14.30 18.82
C GLY A 261 19.03 -14.04 17.31
N ILE A 262 18.29 -13.01 16.91
CA ILE A 262 18.15 -12.58 15.52
C ILE A 262 18.99 -11.32 15.34
N VAL A 263 19.99 -11.37 14.45
CA VAL A 263 20.88 -10.23 14.20
C VAL A 263 20.57 -9.63 12.83
N PRO A 264 19.90 -8.46 12.76
CA PRO A 264 19.69 -7.77 11.50
C PRO A 264 21.00 -7.31 10.86
N SER A 265 21.10 -7.45 9.55
CA SER A 265 22.21 -6.86 8.79
C SER A 265 22.10 -5.34 8.77
N SER A 266 23.25 -4.66 8.81
CA SER A 266 23.34 -3.21 8.55
C SER A 266 23.72 -2.92 7.10
N ASP A 267 24.00 -3.95 6.30
CA ASP A 267 24.42 -3.82 4.91
C ASP A 267 23.23 -3.86 3.96
N PRO A 268 23.23 -3.05 2.88
CA PRO A 268 22.22 -3.14 1.85
C PRO A 268 22.15 -4.57 1.28
N PRO A 269 20.97 -5.22 1.27
CA PRO A 269 20.86 -6.61 0.84
C PRO A 269 21.19 -6.74 -0.65
N ARG A 270 21.93 -7.80 -1.01
CA ARG A 270 22.17 -8.14 -2.43
C ARG A 270 20.91 -8.72 -3.08
N ARG A 271 20.07 -9.40 -2.29
CA ARG A 271 18.82 -10.06 -2.69
C ARG A 271 17.79 -9.92 -1.57
N LEU A 272 16.51 -9.86 -1.92
CA LEU A 272 15.40 -9.97 -0.98
C LEU A 272 14.82 -11.38 -1.04
N ASP A 273 15.45 -12.31 -0.34
CA ASP A 273 15.00 -13.70 -0.22
C ASP A 273 14.45 -13.97 1.19
N ALA A 274 13.80 -15.12 1.38
CA ALA A 274 13.27 -15.57 2.67
C ALA A 274 14.30 -15.44 3.82
N GLY A 275 13.90 -14.82 4.92
CA GLY A 275 14.75 -14.63 6.11
C GLY A 275 15.75 -13.46 6.01
N THR A 276 15.75 -12.70 4.91
CA THR A 276 16.53 -11.46 4.80
C THR A 276 16.00 -10.44 5.81
N ILE A 277 16.83 -10.02 6.78
CA ILE A 277 16.48 -8.99 7.76
C ILE A 277 17.56 -7.90 7.73
N ALA A 278 17.21 -6.69 7.33
CA ALA A 278 18.15 -5.58 7.22
C ALA A 278 17.60 -4.27 7.79
N LEU A 279 18.44 -3.56 8.54
CA LEU A 279 18.17 -2.22 9.09
C LEU A 279 19.23 -1.26 8.53
N LEU A 280 18.82 -0.44 7.57
CA LEU A 280 19.71 0.39 6.74
C LEU A 280 19.64 1.86 7.17
N ALA A 281 20.66 2.32 7.88
CA ALA A 281 20.78 3.74 8.21
C ALA A 281 21.05 4.59 6.96
N SER A 282 20.54 5.82 6.96
CA SER A 282 20.75 6.81 5.89
C SER A 282 20.77 8.23 6.45
N ASP A 283 21.61 9.09 5.87
CA ASP A 283 21.64 10.52 6.19
C ASP A 283 20.63 11.35 5.38
N ALA A 284 19.74 10.71 4.63
CA ALA A 284 18.77 11.39 3.79
C ALA A 284 17.68 12.11 4.60
N ALA A 285 17.15 13.19 4.02
CA ALA A 285 16.05 13.94 4.61
C ALA A 285 14.71 13.19 4.51
N HIS A 286 13.95 13.21 5.60
CA HIS A 286 12.67 12.52 5.77
C HIS A 286 11.69 12.76 4.59
N ASP A 287 11.48 14.01 4.19
CA ASP A 287 10.49 14.38 3.16
C ASP A 287 10.83 13.84 1.77
N SER A 288 12.10 13.50 1.54
CA SER A 288 12.60 12.97 0.28
C SER A 288 12.88 11.47 0.33
N PHE A 289 12.61 10.80 1.46
CA PHE A 289 13.15 9.47 1.72
C PHE A 289 12.71 8.42 0.70
N VAL A 290 11.50 8.55 0.13
CA VAL A 290 10.99 7.64 -0.90
C VAL A 290 11.70 7.80 -2.25
N ILE A 291 12.31 8.96 -2.54
CA ILE A 291 13.07 9.22 -3.78
C ILE A 291 14.58 9.21 -3.56
N ARG A 292 15.05 9.40 -2.33
CA ARG A 292 16.46 9.40 -1.96
C ARG A 292 16.62 8.96 -0.51
N ALA A 293 17.29 7.83 -0.31
CA ALA A 293 17.72 7.32 0.98
C ALA A 293 19.21 6.93 0.91
N PHE A 294 19.56 5.71 1.31
CA PHE A 294 20.88 5.11 1.08
C PHE A 294 21.22 4.94 -0.41
N VAL A 295 20.21 5.06 -1.28
CA VAL A 295 20.30 5.11 -2.76
C VAL A 295 19.22 6.05 -3.31
N GLY A 296 19.33 6.44 -4.58
CA GLY A 296 18.20 7.03 -5.32
C GLY A 296 17.13 5.98 -5.60
N ASN A 297 15.85 6.37 -5.52
CA ASN A 297 14.68 5.50 -5.69
C ASN A 297 14.80 4.19 -4.90
N PRO A 298 14.88 4.24 -3.55
CA PRO A 298 15.10 3.06 -2.71
C PRO A 298 14.04 1.97 -2.90
N LEU A 299 12.77 2.32 -3.18
CA LEU A 299 11.74 1.32 -3.43
C LEU A 299 12.01 0.56 -4.73
N GLN A 300 12.35 1.26 -5.81
CA GLN A 300 12.77 0.63 -7.06
C GLN A 300 13.96 -0.32 -6.82
N TRP A 301 14.97 0.16 -6.11
CA TRP A 301 16.21 -0.57 -5.86
C TRP A 301 15.98 -1.84 -5.03
N LEU A 302 15.14 -1.77 -4.01
CA LEU A 302 14.77 -2.92 -3.17
C LEU A 302 13.92 -3.92 -3.96
N LEU A 303 12.88 -3.46 -4.65
CA LEU A 303 12.03 -4.34 -5.45
C LEU A 303 12.79 -5.06 -6.57
N ALA A 304 13.77 -4.41 -7.20
CA ALA A 304 14.62 -5.04 -8.21
C ALA A 304 15.45 -6.24 -7.68
N ARG A 305 15.55 -6.40 -6.35
CA ARG A 305 16.23 -7.51 -5.68
C ARG A 305 15.31 -8.62 -5.23
N LEU A 306 14.01 -8.48 -5.45
CA LEU A 306 13.04 -9.55 -5.25
C LEU A 306 13.07 -10.49 -6.45
N HIS A 307 13.50 -11.73 -6.25
CA HIS A 307 13.68 -12.69 -7.34
C HIS A 307 12.44 -13.59 -7.51
N GLY A 308 12.28 -14.15 -8.71
CA GLY A 308 11.17 -15.07 -9.02
C GLY A 308 9.94 -14.39 -9.60
N PHE A 309 9.96 -13.05 -9.72
CA PHE A 309 8.86 -12.24 -10.23
C PHE A 309 9.32 -11.30 -11.35
N GLN A 310 10.27 -11.67 -12.20
CA GLN A 310 10.75 -10.81 -13.28
C GLN A 310 9.73 -10.72 -14.45
N ARG A 311 9.56 -9.52 -15.05
CA ARG A 311 8.70 -9.33 -16.24
C ARG A 311 9.32 -9.89 -17.52
#